data_AF-A0A1F7G7Z1-F1
#
_entry.id   AF-A0A1F7G7Z1-F1
#
_cell.length_a   1.000
_cell.length_b   1.000
_cell.length_c   1.000
_cell.angle_alpha   90.00
_cell.angle_beta   90.00
_cell.angle_gamma   90.00
#
_symmetry.space_group_name_H-M   'P 1'
#
loop_
_entity.id
_entity.type
_entity.pdbx_description
1 polymer ?
#
loop_
_entity_poly.entity_id
_entity_poly.type
_entity_poly.pdbx_seq_one_letter_code
_entity_poly.pdbx_strand_id
1 'polypeptide(L)'
;MAARARFPAVVIQTCTNHFKENIRRTLRVRSDDTYKPFMRSLNSILTGKRTDADLFKRLQILWDVHQHDSACASVLANIQKYHHELTGYRGFKGAPVTTNIIEGLNSHLQARLRALRSFESVAHAKLWMNGYILKRRYTKWTDCTGKFRKLNGTRGVDQTKKQGVDLPSYF
;
A
#
# COMPACT_ATOMS: atom_id res chain seq x y z
N MET A 1 -5.88 -16.80 -8.39
CA MET A 1 -4.82 -15.80 -8.10
C MET A 1 -3.45 -16.41 -8.36
N ALA A 2 -2.63 -15.79 -9.21
CA ALA A 2 -1.32 -16.33 -9.63
C ALA A 2 -0.34 -16.58 -8.47
N ALA A 3 -0.36 -15.74 -7.42
CA ALA A 3 0.53 -15.90 -6.27
C ALA A 3 0.29 -17.21 -5.50
N ARG A 4 -0.97 -17.56 -5.18
CA ARG A 4 -1.30 -18.83 -4.48
C ARG A 4 -0.94 -20.06 -5.31
N ALA A 5 -0.99 -19.97 -6.64
CA ALA A 5 -0.63 -21.08 -7.53
C ALA A 5 0.88 -21.39 -7.51
N ARG A 6 1.72 -20.39 -7.25
CA ARG A 6 3.18 -20.55 -7.18
C ARG A 6 3.71 -20.70 -5.75
N PHE A 7 3.02 -20.09 -4.80
CA PHE A 7 3.39 -20.07 -3.39
C PHE A 7 2.15 -20.43 -2.55
N PRO A 8 1.84 -21.72 -2.35
CA PRO A 8 0.60 -22.14 -1.69
C PRO A 8 0.43 -21.59 -0.27
N ALA A 9 1.54 -21.42 0.46
CA ALA A 9 1.54 -20.89 1.83
C ALA A 9 1.58 -19.35 1.90
N VAL A 10 1.48 -18.63 0.78
CA VAL A 10 1.58 -17.17 0.78
C VAL A 10 0.35 -16.53 1.44
N VAL A 11 0.61 -15.70 2.45
CA VAL A 11 -0.42 -14.83 3.01
C VAL A 11 -0.56 -13.60 2.13
N ILE A 12 -1.76 -13.40 1.57
CA ILE A 12 -2.05 -12.26 0.71
C ILE A 12 -2.64 -11.13 1.56
N GLN A 13 -2.06 -9.95 1.43
CA GLN A 13 -2.59 -8.71 2.00
C GLN A 13 -3.05 -7.77 0.89
N THR A 14 -4.32 -7.39 0.95
CA THR A 14 -4.87 -6.29 0.14
C THR A 14 -4.50 -4.96 0.79
N CYS A 15 -3.96 -4.03 0.01
CA CYS A 15 -3.63 -2.69 0.52
C CYS A 15 -4.91 -1.94 0.95
N THR A 16 -5.07 -1.73 2.26
CA THR A 16 -6.26 -1.09 2.84
C THR A 16 -6.50 0.32 2.29
N ASN A 17 -5.45 1.07 1.92
CA ASN A 17 -5.66 2.40 1.34
C ASN A 17 -6.21 2.35 -0.08
N HIS A 18 -5.67 1.46 -0.94
CA HIS A 18 -6.22 1.29 -2.29
C HIS A 18 -7.66 0.76 -2.22
N PHE A 19 -7.94 -0.15 -1.29
CA PHE A 19 -9.30 -0.62 -1.04
C PHE A 19 -10.25 0.53 -0.65
N LYS A 20 -9.87 1.36 0.35
CA LYS A 20 -10.65 2.55 0.75
C LYS A 20 -10.80 3.56 -0.38
N GLU A 21 -9.76 3.77 -1.19
CA GLU A 21 -9.81 4.70 -2.31
C GLU A 21 -10.77 4.24 -3.41
N ASN A 22 -10.81 2.93 -3.70
CA ASN A 22 -11.82 2.38 -4.61
C ASN A 22 -13.24 2.66 -4.11
N ILE A 23 -13.50 2.47 -2.80
CA ILE A 23 -14.80 2.80 -2.21
C ILE A 23 -15.10 4.30 -2.37
N ARG A 24 -14.15 5.20 -2.07
CA ARG A 24 -14.34 6.64 -2.24
C ARG A 24 -14.70 7.03 -3.67
N ARG A 25 -14.11 6.36 -4.66
CA ARG A 25 -14.38 6.60 -6.08
C ARG A 25 -15.77 6.11 -6.46
N THR A 26 -16.12 4.88 -6.06
CA THR A 26 -17.45 4.30 -6.32
C THR A 26 -18.56 5.14 -5.72
N LEU A 27 -18.39 5.59 -4.46
CA LEU A 27 -19.36 6.42 -3.75
C LEU A 27 -19.21 7.93 -4.02
N ARG A 28 -18.28 8.34 -4.88
CA ARG A 28 -18.01 9.75 -5.24
C ARG A 28 -17.80 10.70 -4.04
N VAL A 29 -17.28 10.19 -2.93
CA VAL A 29 -17.22 10.88 -1.62
C VAL A 29 -16.45 12.21 -1.62
N ARG A 30 -15.61 12.46 -2.64
CA ARG A 30 -14.87 13.72 -2.78
C ARG A 30 -15.71 14.86 -3.38
N SER A 31 -16.68 14.51 -4.22
CA SER A 31 -17.57 15.46 -4.91
C SER A 31 -18.99 15.44 -4.37
N ASP A 32 -19.35 14.41 -3.60
CA ASP A 32 -20.67 14.20 -3.03
C ASP A 32 -20.57 13.94 -1.51
N ASP A 33 -21.33 14.71 -0.75
CA ASP A 33 -21.33 14.71 0.71
C ASP A 33 -22.17 13.59 1.31
N THR A 34 -23.06 12.97 0.51
CA THR A 34 -24.02 11.93 0.91
C THR A 34 -23.35 10.82 1.72
N TYR A 35 -22.21 10.30 1.24
CA TYR A 35 -21.52 9.16 1.86
C TYR A 35 -20.34 9.55 2.77
N LYS A 36 -20.10 10.85 3.01
CA LYS A 36 -19.01 11.29 3.90
C LYS A 36 -19.16 10.76 5.34
N PRO A 37 -20.35 10.75 5.97
CA PRO A 37 -20.51 10.17 7.31
C PRO A 37 -20.18 8.67 7.34
N PHE A 38 -20.75 7.89 6.41
CA PHE A 38 -20.46 6.46 6.25
C PHE A 38 -18.96 6.21 6.10
N MET A 39 -18.30 6.95 5.21
CA MET A 39 -16.86 6.78 4.98
C MET A 39 -16.00 7.19 6.17
N ARG A 40 -16.41 8.19 6.99
CA ARG A 40 -15.71 8.53 8.23
C ARG A 40 -15.75 7.37 9.22
N SER A 41 -16.93 6.79 9.43
CA SER A 41 -17.10 5.61 10.28
C SER A 41 -16.28 4.44 9.78
N LEU A 42 -16.36 4.13 8.48
CA LEU A 42 -15.60 3.04 7.88
C LEU A 42 -14.08 3.23 8.00
N ASN A 43 -13.57 4.46 7.78
CA ASN A 43 -12.15 4.76 7.97
C ASN A 43 -11.72 4.49 9.42
N SER A 44 -12.52 4.87 10.41
CA SER A 44 -12.23 4.61 11.83
C SER A 44 -12.15 3.11 12.16
N ILE A 45 -13.05 2.31 11.55
CA ILE A 45 -13.06 0.86 11.70
C ILE A 45 -11.80 0.23 11.09
N LEU A 46 -11.44 0.63 9.87
CA LEU A 46 -10.29 0.08 9.14
C LEU A 46 -8.93 0.68 9.54
N THR A 47 -8.90 1.59 10.53
CA THR A 47 -7.67 2.18 11.05
C THR A 47 -7.13 1.34 12.22
N GLY A 48 -5.85 1.00 12.14
CA GLY A 48 -5.12 0.30 13.21
C GLY A 48 -5.28 -1.22 13.20
N LYS A 49 -4.57 -1.87 14.15
CA LYS A 49 -4.68 -3.31 14.41
C LYS A 49 -5.86 -3.54 15.36
N ARG A 50 -6.81 -4.37 14.95
CA ARG A 50 -7.98 -4.78 15.75
C ARG A 50 -8.04 -6.30 15.78
N THR A 51 -8.73 -6.87 16.75
CA THR A 51 -9.11 -8.28 16.71
C THR A 51 -10.24 -8.45 15.70
N ASP A 52 -10.48 -9.69 15.25
CA ASP A 52 -11.61 -9.98 14.35
C ASP A 52 -12.94 -9.71 15.07
N ALA A 53 -13.05 -10.05 16.35
CA ALA A 53 -14.22 -9.77 17.16
C ALA A 53 -14.55 -8.27 17.25
N ASP A 54 -13.56 -7.39 17.51
CA ASP A 54 -13.79 -5.94 17.53
C ASP A 54 -14.12 -5.39 16.14
N LEU A 55 -13.44 -5.88 15.10
CA LEU A 55 -13.71 -5.49 13.72
C LEU A 55 -15.16 -5.81 13.32
N PHE A 56 -15.59 -7.05 13.51
CA PHE A 56 -16.93 -7.50 13.12
C PHE A 56 -18.02 -6.85 13.97
N LYS A 57 -17.81 -6.66 15.28
CA LYS A 57 -18.75 -5.91 16.11
C LYS A 57 -19.00 -4.50 15.58
N ARG A 58 -17.95 -3.80 15.13
CA ARG A 58 -18.08 -2.44 14.58
C ARG A 58 -18.70 -2.42 13.19
N LEU A 59 -18.37 -3.40 12.36
CA LEU A 59 -18.99 -3.54 11.04
C LEU A 59 -20.48 -3.86 11.17
N GLN A 60 -20.88 -4.66 12.17
CA GLN A 60 -22.29 -4.93 12.46
C GLN A 60 -23.04 -3.67 12.85
N ILE A 61 -22.48 -2.85 13.76
CA ILE A 61 -23.09 -1.55 14.12
C ILE A 61 -23.25 -0.66 12.87
N LEU A 62 -22.25 -0.65 11.98
CA LEU A 62 -22.33 0.13 10.74
C LEU A 62 -23.35 -0.45 9.76
N TRP A 63 -23.51 -1.77 9.74
CA TRP A 63 -24.54 -2.47 8.96
C TRP A 63 -25.94 -2.10 9.43
N ASP A 64 -26.21 -2.18 10.73
CA ASP A 64 -27.54 -1.91 11.31
C ASP A 64 -28.05 -0.51 10.93
N VAL A 65 -27.13 0.46 10.81
CA VAL A 65 -27.43 1.85 10.42
C VAL A 65 -27.64 2.00 8.90
N HIS A 66 -26.89 1.28 8.07
CA HIS A 66 -26.81 1.54 6.62
C HIS A 66 -27.34 0.40 5.73
N GLN A 67 -27.90 -0.66 6.30
CA GLN A 67 -28.38 -1.83 5.53
C GLN A 67 -29.47 -1.52 4.50
N HIS A 68 -30.22 -0.43 4.67
CA HIS A 68 -31.26 0.01 3.73
C HIS A 68 -30.69 0.75 2.51
N ASP A 69 -29.42 1.15 2.55
CA ASP A 69 -28.72 1.77 1.44
C ASP A 69 -27.93 0.69 0.68
N SER A 70 -28.37 0.39 -0.54
CA SER A 70 -27.78 -0.66 -1.37
C SER A 70 -26.29 -0.44 -1.67
N ALA A 71 -25.83 0.82 -1.78
CA ALA A 71 -24.44 1.14 -2.05
C ALA A 71 -23.58 0.88 -0.79
N CYS A 72 -24.05 1.31 0.38
CA CYS A 72 -23.37 1.03 1.65
C CYS A 72 -23.36 -0.47 1.98
N ALA A 73 -24.49 -1.16 1.80
CA ALA A 73 -24.59 -2.61 2.01
C ALA A 73 -23.63 -3.38 1.11
N SER A 74 -23.52 -3.01 -0.17
CA SER A 74 -22.56 -3.61 -1.11
C SER A 74 -21.10 -3.41 -0.68
N VAL A 75 -20.76 -2.24 -0.13
CA VAL A 75 -19.42 -1.98 0.42
C VAL A 75 -19.14 -2.88 1.63
N LEU A 76 -20.08 -2.99 2.56
CA LEU A 76 -19.92 -3.83 3.76
C LEU A 76 -19.82 -5.32 3.41
N ALA A 77 -20.62 -5.80 2.45
CA ALA A 77 -20.52 -7.16 1.93
C ALA A 77 -19.15 -7.43 1.28
N ASN A 78 -18.61 -6.47 0.53
CA ASN A 78 -17.27 -6.58 -0.04
C ASN A 78 -16.18 -6.64 1.05
N ILE A 79 -16.30 -5.85 2.12
CA ILE A 79 -15.37 -5.93 3.26
C ILE A 79 -15.40 -7.31 3.88
N GLN A 80 -16.60 -7.86 4.12
CA GLN A 80 -16.74 -9.20 4.67
C GLN A 80 -16.11 -10.26 3.76
N LYS A 81 -16.36 -10.18 2.45
CA LYS A 81 -15.81 -11.10 1.45
C LYS A 81 -14.27 -11.11 1.44
N TYR A 82 -13.65 -9.93 1.53
CA TYR A 82 -12.19 -9.77 1.45
C TYR A 82 -11.52 -9.63 2.82
N HIS A 83 -12.21 -9.90 3.93
CA HIS A 83 -11.71 -9.56 5.26
C HIS A 83 -10.36 -10.23 5.56
N HIS A 84 -10.19 -11.52 5.24
CA HIS A 84 -8.93 -12.25 5.42
C HIS A 84 -7.75 -11.60 4.68
N GLU A 85 -8.00 -11.02 3.51
CA GLU A 85 -6.97 -10.33 2.74
C GLU A 85 -6.75 -8.90 3.25
N LEU A 86 -7.77 -8.26 3.82
CA LEU A 86 -7.63 -6.95 4.46
C LEU A 86 -6.88 -7.03 5.81
N THR A 87 -6.88 -8.19 6.44
CA THR A 87 -6.30 -8.42 7.77
C THR A 87 -5.09 -9.36 7.78
N GLY A 88 -4.64 -9.87 6.63
CA GLY A 88 -3.51 -10.79 6.50
C GLY A 88 -2.21 -10.29 7.14
N TYR A 89 -1.99 -8.99 7.23
CA TYR A 89 -0.85 -8.38 7.92
C TYR A 89 -0.81 -8.62 9.44
N ARG A 90 -1.95 -9.00 10.07
CA ARG A 90 -2.07 -9.17 11.52
C ARG A 90 -1.20 -10.33 12.04
N GLY A 91 -0.97 -11.35 11.22
CA GLY A 91 -0.12 -12.50 11.56
C GLY A 91 1.39 -12.19 11.64
N PHE A 92 1.81 -10.99 11.23
CA PHE A 92 3.23 -10.64 11.12
C PHE A 92 3.61 -9.53 12.12
N LYS A 93 4.45 -9.88 13.10
CA LYS A 93 5.03 -8.91 14.04
C LYS A 93 5.88 -7.89 13.27
N GLY A 94 5.67 -6.60 13.52
CA GLY A 94 6.38 -5.53 12.83
C GLY A 94 5.90 -5.23 11.41
N ALA A 95 4.85 -5.90 10.91
CA ALA A 95 4.28 -5.54 9.61
C ALA A 95 3.84 -4.06 9.61
N PRO A 96 4.28 -3.27 8.60
CA PRO A 96 3.94 -1.87 8.53
C PRO A 96 2.45 -1.70 8.32
N VAL A 97 1.83 -0.87 9.16
CA VAL A 97 0.42 -0.44 9.02
C VAL A 97 0.29 0.86 8.24
N THR A 98 1.41 1.36 7.71
CA THR A 98 1.50 2.59 6.93
C THR A 98 1.68 2.27 5.46
N THR A 99 1.07 3.10 4.63
CA THR A 99 1.21 3.09 3.17
C THR A 99 2.26 4.06 2.68
N ASN A 100 2.85 4.87 3.56
CA ASN A 100 3.83 5.90 3.22
C ASN A 100 5.00 5.33 2.41
N ILE A 101 5.38 4.07 2.65
CA ILE A 101 6.45 3.39 1.91
C ILE A 101 6.06 3.22 0.44
N ILE A 102 4.86 2.70 0.17
CA ILE A 102 4.38 2.43 -1.19
C ILE A 102 3.97 3.74 -1.88
N GLU A 103 3.22 4.61 -1.20
CA GLU A 103 2.78 5.90 -1.73
C GLU A 103 3.97 6.82 -2.02
N GLY A 104 4.97 6.84 -1.13
CA GLY A 104 6.22 7.54 -1.37
C GLY A 104 6.96 6.99 -2.60
N LEU A 105 7.12 5.68 -2.70
CA LEU A 105 7.80 5.06 -3.83
C LEU A 105 7.10 5.35 -5.16
N ASN A 106 5.76 5.24 -5.18
CA ASN A 106 4.93 5.59 -6.34
C ASN A 106 5.05 7.07 -6.71
N SER A 107 5.00 7.98 -5.74
CA SER A 107 5.16 9.42 -5.97
C SER A 107 6.52 9.74 -6.61
N HIS A 108 7.60 9.19 -6.07
CA HIS A 108 8.94 9.35 -6.64
C HIS A 108 9.05 8.81 -8.07
N LEU A 109 8.47 7.64 -8.34
CA LEU A 109 8.47 7.06 -9.67
C LEU A 109 7.69 7.94 -10.66
N GLN A 110 6.47 8.36 -10.28
CA GLN A 110 5.62 9.23 -11.09
C GLN A 110 6.29 10.57 -11.40
N ALA A 111 6.97 11.18 -10.43
CA ALA A 111 7.72 12.42 -10.63
C ALA A 111 8.81 12.29 -11.71
N ARG A 112 9.42 11.11 -11.85
CA ARG A 112 10.42 10.84 -12.91
C ARG A 112 9.76 10.51 -14.25
N LEU A 113 8.68 9.73 -14.22
CA LEU A 113 7.95 9.35 -15.44
C LEU A 113 7.24 10.53 -16.11
N ARG A 114 6.78 11.53 -15.33
CA ARG A 114 6.07 12.71 -15.86
C ARG A 114 6.87 13.44 -16.94
N ALA A 115 8.20 13.51 -16.80
CA ALA A 115 9.06 14.18 -17.78
C ALA A 115 9.24 13.37 -19.07
N LEU A 116 9.12 12.04 -19.01
CA LEU A 116 9.35 11.14 -20.15
C LEU A 116 8.12 11.02 -21.07
N ARG A 117 6.92 11.33 -20.57
CA ARG A 117 5.59 11.18 -21.22
C ARG A 117 5.24 9.74 -21.61
N SER A 118 6.06 9.09 -22.43
CA SER A 118 5.85 7.75 -23.00
C SER A 118 7.17 7.06 -23.30
N PHE A 119 7.15 5.74 -23.40
CA PHE A 119 8.23 4.94 -23.96
C PHE A 119 7.84 4.49 -25.36
N GLU A 120 8.80 4.45 -26.27
CA GLU A 120 8.63 3.93 -27.63
C GLU A 120 8.26 2.43 -27.64
N SER A 121 8.79 1.65 -26.69
CA SER A 121 8.51 0.22 -26.58
C SER A 121 8.54 -0.25 -25.13
N VAL A 122 7.94 -1.43 -24.88
CA VAL A 122 8.01 -2.09 -23.57
C VAL A 122 9.46 -2.45 -23.21
N ALA A 123 10.31 -2.75 -24.20
CA ALA A 123 11.74 -3.02 -23.96
C ALA A 123 12.45 -1.78 -23.41
N HIS A 124 12.19 -0.60 -23.99
CA HIS A 124 12.73 0.67 -23.47
C HIS A 124 12.20 0.99 -22.08
N ALA A 125 10.91 0.75 -21.81
CA ALA A 125 10.34 0.91 -20.47
C ALA A 125 11.02 0.00 -19.44
N LYS A 126 11.28 -1.27 -19.79
CA LYS A 126 12.00 -2.23 -18.93
C LYS A 126 13.43 -1.77 -18.66
N LEU A 127 14.17 -1.37 -19.70
CA LEU A 127 15.54 -0.90 -19.56
C LEU A 127 15.62 0.34 -18.66
N TRP A 128 14.74 1.31 -18.88
CA TRP A 128 14.66 2.52 -18.06
C TRP A 128 14.33 2.18 -16.60
N MET A 129 13.35 1.30 -16.37
CA MET A 129 12.95 0.89 -15.02
C MET A 129 14.10 0.19 -14.28
N ASN A 130 14.85 -0.68 -14.97
CA ASN A 130 16.04 -1.32 -14.41
C ASN A 130 17.10 -0.29 -14.02
N GLY A 131 17.39 0.66 -14.92
CA GLY A 131 18.31 1.77 -14.64
C GLY A 131 17.86 2.62 -13.45
N TYR A 132 16.56 2.95 -13.37
CA TYR A 132 15.98 3.68 -12.26
C TYR A 132 16.15 2.95 -10.92
N ILE A 133 15.85 1.65 -10.88
CA ILE A 133 15.98 0.82 -9.67
C ILE A 133 17.44 0.75 -9.24
N LEU A 134 18.37 0.49 -10.17
CA LEU A 134 19.80 0.45 -9.89
C LEU A 134 20.29 1.78 -9.33
N LYS A 135 20.04 2.89 -10.04
CA LYS A 135 20.40 4.23 -9.59
C LYS A 135 19.87 4.48 -8.18
N ARG A 136 18.59 4.19 -7.90
CA ARG A 136 18.00 4.41 -6.58
C ARG A 136 18.64 3.55 -5.48
N ARG A 137 18.98 2.30 -5.76
CA ARG A 137 19.59 1.39 -4.76
C ARG A 137 21.04 1.74 -4.44
N TYR A 138 21.76 2.29 -5.40
CA TYR A 138 23.18 2.63 -5.29
C TYR A 138 23.46 4.11 -4.99
N THR A 139 22.47 5.00 -5.16
CA THR A 139 22.59 6.40 -4.74
C THR A 139 22.60 6.46 -3.22
N LYS A 140 23.58 7.19 -2.66
CA LYS A 140 23.65 7.47 -1.23
C LYS A 140 22.45 8.30 -0.80
N TRP A 141 21.91 7.99 0.36
CA TRP A 141 20.93 8.87 0.98
C TRP A 141 21.61 10.15 1.44
N THR A 142 21.00 11.26 1.04
CA THR A 142 21.36 12.61 1.46
C THR A 142 20.09 13.23 2.06
N ASP A 143 20.26 14.12 3.03
CA ASP A 143 19.14 14.85 3.65
C ASP A 143 18.14 14.01 4.46
N CYS A 144 18.57 12.87 5.01
CA CYS A 144 17.79 12.17 6.02
C CYS A 144 17.83 12.94 7.35
N THR A 145 16.67 13.16 7.98
CA THR A 145 16.53 13.91 9.24
C THR A 145 15.98 13.04 10.37
N GLY A 146 16.03 13.56 11.60
CA GLY A 146 15.50 12.88 12.80
C GLY A 146 16.04 11.47 12.99
N LYS A 147 15.14 10.50 13.22
CA LYS A 147 15.49 9.08 13.44
C LYS A 147 16.19 8.42 12.24
N PHE A 148 16.11 9.01 11.06
CA PHE A 148 16.72 8.49 9.83
C PHE A 148 18.07 9.13 9.51
N ARG A 149 18.54 10.12 10.28
CA ARG A 149 19.82 10.81 10.05
C ARG A 149 21.01 9.85 9.89
N LYS A 150 20.99 8.72 10.61
CA LYS A 150 22.02 7.66 10.52
C LYS A 150 22.14 6.99 9.15
N LEU A 151 21.14 7.16 8.28
CA LEU A 151 21.14 6.63 6.92
C LEU A 151 21.94 7.49 5.96
N ASN A 152 22.22 8.75 6.28
CA ASN A 152 22.99 9.64 5.42
C ASN A 152 24.38 9.05 5.11
N GLY A 153 24.78 9.13 3.84
CA GLY A 153 26.03 8.58 3.34
C GLY A 153 26.00 7.07 3.06
N THR A 154 24.98 6.35 3.53
CA THR A 154 24.74 4.94 3.17
C THR A 154 23.80 4.80 1.98
N ARG A 155 23.75 3.63 1.35
CA ARG A 155 22.90 3.33 0.19
C ARG A 155 21.81 2.33 0.56
N GLY A 156 20.74 2.29 -0.23
CA GLY A 156 19.68 1.30 -0.05
C GLY A 156 20.17 -0.14 -0.13
N VAL A 157 21.19 -0.39 -0.96
CA VAL A 157 21.80 -1.71 -1.07
C VAL A 157 22.61 -2.09 0.17
N ASP A 158 23.22 -1.13 0.88
CA ASP A 158 24.02 -1.41 2.09
C ASP A 158 23.13 -1.96 3.22
N GLN A 159 21.85 -1.61 3.24
CA GLN A 159 20.87 -2.11 4.22
C GLN A 159 20.31 -3.49 3.89
N THR A 160 20.50 -3.97 2.65
CA THR A 160 19.85 -5.20 2.15
C THR A 160 20.83 -6.25 1.64
N LYS A 161 22.11 -5.90 1.47
CA LYS A 161 23.14 -6.85 1.05
C LYS A 161 23.43 -7.87 2.15
N LYS A 162 23.81 -9.08 1.75
CA LYS A 162 24.36 -10.07 2.69
C LYS A 162 25.71 -9.59 3.20
N GLN A 163 26.04 -9.93 4.44
CA GLN A 163 27.36 -9.68 5.00
C GLN A 163 28.44 -10.37 4.16
N GLY A 164 29.61 -9.74 4.04
CA GLY A 164 30.74 -10.27 3.26
C GLY A 164 30.58 -10.21 1.73
N VAL A 165 29.48 -9.66 1.20
CA VAL A 165 29.33 -9.43 -0.23
C VAL A 165 29.85 -8.04 -0.58
N ASP A 166 30.92 -8.00 -1.38
CA ASP A 166 31.40 -6.79 -2.03
C ASP A 166 30.59 -6.53 -3.29
N LEU A 167 29.99 -5.36 -3.34
CA LEU A 167 29.18 -4.92 -4.46
C LEU A 167 29.98 -3.96 -5.32
N PRO A 168 29.83 -4.01 -6.65
CA PRO A 168 30.48 -3.05 -7.52
C PRO A 168 30.03 -1.63 -7.16
N SER A 169 30.94 -0.67 -7.33
CA SER A 169 30.54 0.74 -7.26
C SER A 169 29.83 1.10 -8.56
N TYR A 170 28.53 1.34 -8.48
CA TYR A 170 27.74 1.90 -9.57
C TYR A 170 27.29 3.31 -9.18
N PHE A 171 27.49 4.27 -10.11
CA PHE A 171 27.08 5.68 -10.03
C PHE A 171 27.79 6.55 -8.98
#